data_AF-A0A7J7BZR0-F1
#
_entry.id   AF-A0A7J7BZR0-F1
#
_cell.length_a   1.000
_cell.length_b   1.000
_cell.length_c   1.000
_cell.angle_alpha   90.00
_cell.angle_beta   90.00
_cell.angle_gamma   90.00
#
_symmetry.space_group_name_H-M   'P 1'
#
loop_
_entity.id
_entity.type
_entity.pdbx_description
1 polymer ?
#
loop_
_entity_poly.entity_id
_entity_poly.type
_entity_poly.pdbx_seq_one_letter_code
_entity_poly.pdbx_strand_id
1 'polypeptide(L)'
;MLQWEFKVMKYRGGSVKTTACLTFLFLFLLVTLSTLRNSTKHPGLGLWRLNYSVSGHIEAITCNSSNLDYDLCTIGSQTLLDPTTATFFAVGSTSSALVKTRPYPRKRDKRALSDVREITLSSSPPDSTCGVTHASPALVFSTGGYTGNFFHDFNDGLIPLFITVNSLFPDHDVVLVISDFEDWWAQKYKDLLPHFTRHRIVNMEREISNHCFPSAIVGLIKHGHMKMDPPKTLVDFSAFLEQVYKPVDSTLTQKVKSTRPRLVLVNRRGDVGRLILNLEQVKNAAMDVGFEVLTFEPNRENSLAESFRLIHGSHAMMGVHGAGLTHLLFLRPGSVLLQVVPISTDWLSQTYFEDPAREIGLEYINYKITANESSLSKIYGPDDLVVKDPEAYTRGDFSKMKIYLKTQNVEIDLVRFQRYLEEAYGKAKILFDKEG
;
A
#
# COMPACT_ATOMS: atom_id res chain seq x y z
N MET A 1 6.96 20.20 21.09
CA MET A 1 8.25 20.05 21.79
C MET A 1 8.22 18.72 22.53
N LEU A 2 8.93 17.73 22.00
CA LEU A 2 9.45 16.52 22.67
C LEU A 2 10.32 15.80 21.62
N GLN A 3 11.63 15.83 21.87
CA GLN A 3 12.70 15.25 21.04
C GLN A 3 12.75 13.73 21.23
N TRP A 4 13.15 13.00 20.19
CA TRP A 4 13.63 11.62 20.32
C TRP A 4 15.08 11.57 19.83
N GLU A 5 16.00 11.26 20.76
CA GLU A 5 17.37 10.88 20.47
C GLU A 5 17.41 9.39 20.12
N PHE A 6 17.90 9.03 18.93
CA PHE A 6 18.29 7.66 18.62
C PHE A 6 19.77 7.45 18.97
N LYS A 7 20.02 6.62 19.96
CA LYS A 7 21.37 6.20 20.37
C LYS A 7 21.86 5.10 19.41
N VAL A 8 22.70 5.49 18.45
CA VAL A 8 23.38 4.54 17.55
C VAL A 8 24.47 3.80 18.33
N MET A 9 24.33 2.47 18.46
CA MET A 9 25.37 1.60 18.98
C MET A 9 26.47 1.43 17.92
N LYS A 10 27.62 2.07 18.15
CA LYS A 10 28.80 1.99 17.30
C LYS A 10 29.65 0.77 17.72
N TYR A 11 29.63 -0.31 16.95
CA TYR A 11 30.64 -1.37 17.09
C TYR A 11 31.89 -0.97 16.30
N ARG A 12 32.98 -0.65 17.03
CA ARG A 12 34.33 -0.52 16.47
C ARG A 12 35.02 -1.88 16.53
N GLY A 13 35.58 -2.31 15.40
CA GLY A 13 36.39 -3.51 15.30
C GLY A 13 37.74 -3.40 16.02
N GLY A 14 38.27 -4.54 16.42
CA GLY A 14 39.64 -4.76 16.87
C GLY A 14 40.04 -6.19 16.58
N SER A 15 41.12 -6.36 15.82
CA SER A 15 41.73 -7.65 15.46
C SER A 15 42.78 -8.04 16.50
N VAL A 16 42.75 -9.28 17.01
CA VAL A 16 43.95 -10.00 17.51
C VAL A 16 43.83 -11.49 17.15
N LYS A 17 44.96 -12.06 16.74
CA LYS A 17 45.18 -13.41 16.19
C LYS A 17 45.27 -14.52 17.26
N THR A 18 44.91 -15.74 16.83
CA THR A 18 45.49 -17.09 17.13
C THR A 18 45.51 -17.62 18.58
N THR A 19 44.81 -18.73 18.85
CA THR A 19 45.31 -20.14 18.95
C THR A 19 44.41 -21.01 19.86
N ALA A 20 44.04 -22.22 19.41
CA ALA A 20 43.47 -23.37 20.17
C ALA A 20 42.09 -23.18 20.84
N CYS A 21 41.21 -24.17 20.98
CA CYS A 21 41.38 -25.61 21.10
C CYS A 21 40.09 -26.34 20.67
N LEU A 22 40.26 -27.54 20.10
CA LEU A 22 39.19 -28.53 19.89
C LEU A 22 38.52 -28.90 21.22
N THR A 23 37.19 -28.80 21.28
CA THR A 23 36.25 -29.69 21.99
C THR A 23 34.92 -28.96 22.14
N PHE A 24 33.93 -29.22 21.28
CA PHE A 24 32.48 -29.11 21.57
C PHE A 24 31.70 -29.42 20.29
N LEU A 25 31.87 -30.63 19.76
CA LEU A 25 31.13 -31.12 18.59
C LEU A 25 30.57 -32.54 18.79
N PHE A 26 30.42 -32.97 20.04
CA PHE A 26 29.98 -34.31 20.40
C PHE A 26 29.07 -34.30 21.62
N LEU A 27 27.91 -33.61 21.57
CA LEU A 27 26.87 -33.80 22.59
C LEU A 27 25.43 -33.37 22.22
N PHE A 28 25.07 -33.37 20.93
CA PHE A 28 23.68 -33.07 20.51
C PHE A 28 23.14 -34.03 19.44
N LEU A 29 23.58 -35.29 19.45
CA LEU A 29 23.09 -36.31 18.51
C LEU A 29 22.69 -37.65 19.17
N LEU A 30 22.44 -37.68 20.48
CA LEU A 30 22.02 -38.89 21.21
C LEU A 30 20.90 -38.66 22.23
N VAL A 31 19.95 -37.76 21.94
CA VAL A 31 18.64 -37.76 22.59
C VAL A 31 17.54 -37.54 21.54
N THR A 32 17.51 -38.43 20.55
CA THR A 32 16.32 -38.70 19.72
C THR A 32 16.08 -40.19 19.75
N LEU A 33 15.53 -40.73 20.84
CA LEU A 33 14.91 -42.08 20.88
C LEU A 33 14.32 -42.43 22.27
N SER A 34 13.55 -41.53 22.90
CA SER A 34 12.73 -41.93 24.07
C SER A 34 11.57 -40.99 24.42
N THR A 35 10.91 -40.37 23.45
CA THR A 35 9.57 -39.75 23.62
C THR A 35 8.77 -39.77 22.31
N LEU A 36 8.83 -40.90 21.58
CA LEU A 36 7.81 -41.27 20.60
C LEU A 36 6.69 -42.03 21.30
N ARG A 37 5.87 -41.32 22.09
CA ARG A 37 4.50 -41.76 22.44
C ARG A 37 3.75 -40.61 23.10
N ASN A 38 2.58 -40.28 22.54
CA ASN A 38 1.60 -39.28 22.97
C ASN A 38 1.97 -37.80 22.80
N SER A 39 1.57 -37.21 21.66
CA SER A 39 0.55 -36.14 21.63
C SER A 39 0.38 -35.63 20.19
N THR A 40 -0.52 -36.25 19.44
CA THR A 40 -1.08 -35.68 18.21
C THR A 40 -2.16 -34.67 18.59
N LYS A 41 -1.83 -33.37 18.66
CA LYS A 41 -2.81 -32.28 18.51
C LYS A 41 -2.14 -31.05 17.88
N HIS A 42 -2.35 -30.88 16.58
CA HIS A 42 -2.21 -29.59 15.90
C HIS A 42 -3.23 -28.60 16.47
N PRO A 43 -2.91 -27.29 16.64
CA PRO A 43 -3.94 -26.29 16.86
C PRO A 43 -4.65 -26.06 15.52
N GLY A 44 -5.82 -26.66 15.35
CA GLY A 44 -6.71 -26.38 14.24
C GLY A 44 -7.23 -24.94 14.31
N LEU A 45 -7.45 -24.35 13.14
CA LEU A 45 -8.21 -23.11 12.97
C LEU A 45 -9.53 -23.21 13.75
N GLY A 46 -9.62 -22.45 14.84
CA GLY A 46 -10.88 -22.24 15.53
C GLY A 46 -11.76 -21.34 14.68
N LEU A 47 -12.81 -21.91 14.08
CA LEU A 47 -14.00 -21.13 13.77
C LEU A 47 -14.46 -20.46 15.07
N TRP A 48 -14.48 -19.13 15.10
CA TRP A 48 -15.16 -18.38 16.15
C TRP A 48 -16.67 -18.59 16.01
N ARG A 49 -17.19 -19.72 16.50
CA ARG A 49 -18.60 -19.81 16.90
C ARG A 49 -18.70 -19.17 18.28
N LEU A 50 -19.24 -17.96 18.33
CA LEU A 50 -19.64 -17.31 19.57
C LEU A 50 -20.77 -18.12 20.22
N ASN A 51 -20.41 -19.05 21.10
CA ASN A 51 -21.30 -19.55 22.13
C ASN A 51 -21.00 -18.76 23.40
N TYR A 52 -21.80 -17.74 23.67
CA TYR A 52 -21.81 -17.07 24.96
C TYR A 52 -23.19 -17.19 25.58
N SER A 53 -23.31 -18.05 26.60
CA SER A 53 -24.29 -17.87 27.66
C SER A 53 -23.55 -17.27 28.86
N VAL A 54 -23.49 -15.94 28.93
CA VAL A 54 -23.11 -15.22 30.16
C VAL A 54 -23.95 -13.96 30.24
N SER A 55 -24.73 -13.86 31.32
CA SER A 55 -25.31 -12.61 31.79
C SER A 55 -24.16 -11.69 32.19
N GLY A 56 -23.79 -10.77 31.31
CA GLY A 56 -22.77 -9.75 31.50
C GLY A 56 -23.01 -8.63 30.50
N HIS A 57 -22.93 -7.37 30.94
CA HIS A 57 -23.13 -6.19 30.11
C HIS A 57 -22.16 -6.20 28.92
N ILE A 58 -22.65 -6.56 27.73
CA ILE A 58 -21.90 -6.40 26.48
C ILE A 58 -21.91 -4.91 26.17
N GLU A 59 -20.74 -4.27 26.20
CA GLU A 59 -20.60 -2.90 25.70
C GLU A 59 -20.97 -2.88 24.22
N ALA A 60 -21.98 -2.08 23.86
CA ALA A 60 -22.45 -2.03 22.48
C ALA A 60 -21.42 -1.43 21.52
N ILE A 61 -20.49 -0.61 22.02
CA ILE A 61 -19.40 0.04 21.27
C ILE A 61 -18.07 -0.33 21.91
N THR A 62 -17.15 -0.90 21.13
CA THR A 62 -15.79 -1.21 21.57
C THR A 62 -14.78 -0.69 20.56
N CYS A 63 -13.72 -0.02 21.01
CA CYS A 63 -12.67 0.51 20.14
C CYS A 63 -11.29 -0.02 20.54
N ASN A 64 -10.62 -0.69 19.60
CA ASN A 64 -9.22 -1.03 19.74
C ASN A 64 -8.36 0.08 19.15
N SER A 65 -7.54 0.68 20.01
CA SER A 65 -6.63 1.77 19.69
C SER A 65 -5.15 1.44 19.94
N SER A 66 -4.83 0.15 20.12
CA SER A 66 -3.48 -0.32 20.45
C SER A 66 -2.51 -0.27 19.26
N ASN A 67 -3.03 -0.30 18.02
CA ASN A 67 -2.21 -0.21 16.83
C ASN A 67 -1.71 1.23 16.60
N LEU A 68 -0.51 1.37 16.03
CA LEU A 68 0.12 2.67 15.80
C LEU A 68 -0.45 3.41 14.57
N ASP A 69 -1.00 2.66 13.61
CA ASP A 69 -1.40 3.15 12.29
C ASP A 69 -2.91 3.33 12.14
N TYR A 70 -3.73 2.56 12.85
CA TYR A 70 -5.18 2.61 12.72
C TYR A 70 -5.89 2.41 14.06
N ASP A 71 -7.14 2.87 14.12
CA ASP A 71 -8.12 2.50 15.15
C ASP A 71 -9.18 1.61 14.49
N LEU A 72 -9.70 0.64 15.25
CA LEU A 72 -10.80 -0.21 14.81
C LEU A 72 -11.88 -0.22 15.88
N CYS A 73 -13.04 0.34 15.56
CA CYS A 73 -14.21 0.34 16.44
C CYS A 73 -15.26 -0.62 15.91
N THR A 74 -15.98 -1.28 16.82
CA THR A 74 -17.10 -2.18 16.51
C THR A 74 -18.34 -1.72 17.26
N ILE A 75 -19.47 -1.67 16.56
CA ILE A 75 -20.81 -1.59 17.14
C ILE A 75 -21.43 -2.98 17.00
N GLY A 76 -21.48 -3.73 18.11
CA GLY A 76 -21.89 -5.13 18.13
C GLY A 76 -23.41 -5.36 18.12
N SER A 77 -24.19 -4.29 18.18
CA SER A 77 -25.66 -4.29 18.16
C SER A 77 -26.20 -3.69 16.87
N GLN A 78 -27.52 -3.76 16.69
CA GLN A 78 -28.20 -3.02 15.64
C GLN A 78 -27.78 -1.55 15.71
N THR A 79 -27.44 -0.97 14.56
CA THR A 79 -26.90 0.38 14.47
C THR A 79 -27.64 1.20 13.43
N LEU A 80 -27.89 2.46 13.76
CA LEU A 80 -28.48 3.44 12.85
C LEU A 80 -27.42 4.49 12.48
N LEU A 81 -27.16 4.67 11.19
CA LEU A 81 -26.37 5.76 10.63
C LEU A 81 -27.29 6.93 10.31
N ASP A 82 -27.01 8.08 10.92
CA ASP A 82 -27.45 9.38 10.44
C ASP A 82 -26.32 10.01 9.58
N PRO A 83 -26.48 10.07 8.25
CA PRO A 83 -25.46 10.61 7.36
C PRO A 83 -25.27 12.12 7.49
N THR A 84 -26.29 12.84 7.98
CA THR A 84 -26.24 14.31 8.15
C THR A 84 -25.24 14.71 9.22
N THR A 85 -25.30 14.03 10.36
CA THR A 85 -24.40 14.29 11.49
C THR A 85 -23.15 13.40 11.50
N ALA A 86 -23.05 12.45 10.56
CA ALA A 86 -22.05 11.37 10.57
C ALA A 86 -22.01 10.63 11.91
N THR A 87 -23.19 10.28 12.42
CA THR A 87 -23.33 9.59 13.70
C THR A 87 -23.86 8.18 13.48
N PHE A 88 -23.20 7.20 14.09
CA PHE A 88 -23.70 5.84 14.24
C PHE A 88 -24.22 5.65 15.67
N PHE A 89 -25.50 5.30 15.79
CA PHE A 89 -26.17 5.04 17.06
C PHE A 89 -26.29 3.55 17.31
N ALA A 90 -25.74 3.06 18.42
CA ALA A 90 -25.91 1.70 18.90
C ALA A 90 -27.30 1.54 19.55
N VAL A 91 -28.23 0.92 18.85
CA VAL A 91 -29.62 0.78 19.27
C VAL A 91 -29.74 -0.27 20.38
N GLY A 92 -30.46 0.07 21.45
CA GLY A 92 -30.75 -0.85 22.56
C GLY A 92 -29.62 -0.99 23.59
N SER A 93 -28.57 -0.16 23.51
CA SER A 93 -27.52 -0.12 24.53
C SER A 93 -27.99 0.61 25.79
N THR A 94 -27.67 0.05 26.97
CA THR A 94 -27.89 0.72 28.26
C THR A 94 -26.66 1.48 28.76
N SER A 95 -25.52 1.37 28.07
CA SER A 95 -24.30 2.10 28.41
C SER A 95 -24.27 3.47 27.74
N SER A 96 -23.77 4.48 28.45
CA SER A 96 -23.51 5.80 27.86
C SER A 96 -22.10 5.80 27.27
N ALA A 97 -22.01 5.66 25.95
CA ALA A 97 -20.75 5.73 25.20
C ALA A 97 -20.87 6.77 24.10
N LEU A 98 -19.86 7.63 24.00
CA LEU A 98 -19.69 8.62 22.93
C LEU A 98 -18.23 8.59 22.50
N VAL A 99 -17.96 8.09 21.29
CA VAL A 99 -16.61 7.98 20.73
C VAL A 99 -16.54 8.76 19.43
N LYS A 100 -15.47 9.53 19.25
CA LYS A 100 -15.16 10.23 18.01
C LYS A 100 -13.95 9.58 17.37
N THR A 101 -14.04 9.27 16.08
CA THR A 101 -12.97 8.60 15.34
C THR A 101 -12.91 9.09 13.90
N ARG A 102 -11.74 8.94 13.28
CA ARG A 102 -11.51 9.21 11.86
C ARG A 102 -11.08 7.89 11.22
N PRO A 103 -11.93 7.23 10.43
CA PRO A 103 -11.67 5.85 9.99
C PRO A 103 -10.71 5.80 8.78
N TYR A 104 -9.47 6.24 9.01
CA TYR A 104 -8.39 6.32 8.03
C TYR A 104 -7.08 5.80 8.64
N PRO A 105 -6.33 4.89 7.97
CA PRO A 105 -5.21 4.17 8.57
C PRO A 105 -3.89 4.97 8.53
N ARG A 106 -3.91 6.15 9.16
CA ARG A 106 -2.77 7.00 9.54
C ARG A 106 -3.04 7.74 10.85
N LYS A 107 -3.46 7.02 11.89
CA LYS A 107 -3.90 7.55 13.20
C LYS A 107 -3.01 8.66 13.80
N ARG A 108 -1.70 8.60 13.60
CA ARG A 108 -0.74 9.57 14.17
C ARG A 108 -0.41 10.74 13.25
N ASP A 109 -0.80 10.67 11.99
CA ASP A 109 -0.53 11.72 10.99
C ASP A 109 -1.63 12.78 11.04
N LYS A 110 -1.43 13.80 11.87
CA LYS A 110 -2.37 14.92 12.04
C LYS A 110 -2.68 15.65 10.73
N ARG A 111 -1.74 15.65 9.78
CA ARG A 111 -1.94 16.31 8.49
C ARG A 111 -2.83 15.48 7.58
N ALA A 112 -2.66 14.16 7.55
CA ALA A 112 -3.59 13.30 6.85
C ALA A 112 -4.99 13.41 7.47
N LEU A 113 -5.08 13.37 8.80
CA LEU A 113 -6.36 13.38 9.51
C LEU A 113 -7.10 14.73 9.49
N SER A 114 -6.46 15.84 9.12
CA SER A 114 -7.18 17.12 8.99
C SER A 114 -8.23 17.09 7.87
N ASP A 115 -7.98 16.26 6.85
CA ASP A 115 -8.80 16.15 5.64
C ASP A 115 -9.65 14.86 5.68
N VAL A 116 -9.93 14.33 6.88
CA VAL A 116 -10.77 13.15 7.10
C VAL A 116 -11.93 13.53 8.00
N ARG A 117 -13.16 13.28 7.53
CA ARG A 117 -14.39 13.52 8.29
C ARG A 117 -14.38 12.73 9.60
N GLU A 118 -14.67 13.41 10.70
CA GLU A 118 -14.82 12.78 12.02
C GLU A 118 -16.21 12.14 12.12
N ILE A 119 -16.23 10.87 12.51
CA ILE A 119 -17.44 10.08 12.74
C ILE A 119 -17.67 9.95 14.24
N THR A 120 -18.94 10.08 14.64
CA THR A 120 -19.36 9.90 16.02
C THR A 120 -20.04 8.54 16.19
N LEU A 121 -19.65 7.78 17.21
CA LEU A 121 -20.31 6.55 17.64
C LEU A 121 -20.98 6.83 18.98
N SER A 122 -22.30 6.64 19.07
CA SER A 122 -23.10 7.00 20.23
C SER A 122 -23.97 5.83 20.66
N SER A 123 -24.12 5.61 21.97
CA SER A 123 -25.14 4.70 22.52
C SER A 123 -26.42 5.42 22.95
N SER A 124 -26.49 6.74 22.75
CA SER A 124 -27.73 7.48 23.00
C SER A 124 -28.84 7.02 22.04
N PRO A 125 -30.11 7.04 22.47
CA PRO A 125 -31.22 6.76 21.57
C PRO A 125 -31.17 7.71 20.36
N PRO A 126 -31.32 7.19 19.12
CA PRO A 126 -31.44 8.06 17.97
C PRO A 126 -32.77 8.82 18.02
N ASP A 127 -32.76 10.11 17.71
CA ASP A 127 -33.98 10.92 17.55
C ASP A 127 -34.71 10.63 16.23
N SER A 128 -34.13 9.76 15.39
CA SER A 128 -34.56 9.50 14.03
C SER A 128 -34.86 8.02 13.79
N THR A 129 -35.74 7.76 12.84
CA THR A 129 -36.15 6.41 12.45
C THR A 129 -35.35 5.89 11.25
N CYS A 130 -35.41 4.58 11.04
CA CYS A 130 -34.76 3.93 9.92
C CYS A 130 -35.42 4.31 8.59
N GLY A 131 -34.63 4.77 7.60
CA GLY A 131 -35.10 4.99 6.23
C GLY A 131 -34.81 3.80 5.32
N VAL A 132 -33.62 3.21 5.45
CA VAL A 132 -33.16 2.05 4.66
C VAL A 132 -32.63 0.99 5.60
N THR A 133 -33.12 -0.24 5.48
CA THR A 133 -32.66 -1.37 6.30
C THR A 133 -31.76 -2.29 5.48
N HIS A 134 -30.60 -2.62 6.02
CA HIS A 134 -29.65 -3.58 5.46
C HIS A 134 -29.65 -4.87 6.29
N ALA A 135 -29.53 -6.01 5.63
CA ALA A 135 -29.43 -7.32 6.28
C ALA A 135 -28.00 -7.68 6.70
N SER A 136 -27.01 -7.01 6.12
CA SER A 136 -25.58 -7.29 6.30
C SER A 136 -24.89 -6.14 7.06
N PRO A 137 -23.79 -6.42 7.79
CA PRO A 137 -23.07 -5.42 8.58
C PRO A 137 -22.47 -4.30 7.73
N ALA A 138 -22.23 -3.14 8.34
CA ALA A 138 -21.49 -2.05 7.72
C ALA A 138 -19.97 -2.16 7.98
N LEU A 139 -19.16 -1.89 6.95
CA LEU A 139 -17.75 -1.54 7.10
C LEU A 139 -17.56 -0.08 6.70
N VAL A 140 -17.15 0.74 7.66
CA VAL A 140 -17.09 2.20 7.54
C VAL A 140 -15.63 2.67 7.43
N PHE A 141 -15.30 3.38 6.37
CA PHE A 141 -13.97 3.95 6.16
C PHE A 141 -14.01 5.26 5.35
N SER A 142 -12.91 6.02 5.40
CA SER A 142 -12.78 7.29 4.68
C SER A 142 -11.84 7.16 3.48
N THR A 143 -12.21 7.82 2.38
CA THR A 143 -11.33 8.09 1.23
C THR A 143 -10.77 9.52 1.22
N GLY A 144 -10.69 10.16 2.39
CA GLY A 144 -10.05 11.46 2.59
C GLY A 144 -8.54 11.37 2.78
N GLY A 145 -7.99 12.32 3.53
CA GLY A 145 -6.57 12.34 3.89
C GLY A 145 -5.64 12.47 2.69
N TYR A 146 -4.76 11.48 2.46
CA TYR A 146 -3.85 11.49 1.31
C TYR A 146 -4.36 10.74 0.08
N THR A 147 -5.50 10.06 0.21
CA THR A 147 -6.26 9.51 -0.93
C THR A 147 -6.53 10.64 -1.93
N GLY A 148 -6.47 10.36 -3.24
CA GLY A 148 -6.25 11.41 -4.25
C GLY A 148 -4.86 11.35 -4.88
N ASN A 149 -3.92 10.70 -4.18
CA ASN A 149 -2.62 10.32 -4.69
C ASN A 149 -2.59 8.80 -4.90
N PHE A 150 -2.19 8.35 -6.10
CA PHE A 150 -2.29 6.94 -6.47
C PHE A 150 -1.57 5.97 -5.53
N PHE A 151 -0.44 6.36 -4.93
CA PHE A 151 0.22 5.53 -3.92
C PHE A 151 -0.63 5.40 -2.67
N HIS A 152 -1.21 6.50 -2.19
CA HIS A 152 -2.03 6.51 -0.98
C HIS A 152 -3.39 5.84 -1.20
N ASP A 153 -3.97 5.94 -2.39
CA ASP A 153 -5.18 5.19 -2.74
C ASP A 153 -4.99 3.68 -2.47
N PHE A 154 -3.81 3.14 -2.79
CA PHE A 154 -3.47 1.74 -2.53
C PHE A 154 -3.01 1.51 -1.09
N ASN A 155 -2.01 2.27 -0.63
CA ASN A 155 -1.33 2.06 0.66
C ASN A 155 -2.23 2.35 1.87
N ASP A 156 -3.09 3.36 1.78
CA ASP A 156 -3.96 3.80 2.88
C ASP A 156 -5.44 3.44 2.63
N GLY A 157 -5.83 3.07 1.41
CA GLY A 157 -7.20 2.70 1.07
C GLY A 157 -7.37 1.22 0.71
N LEU A 158 -6.99 0.85 -0.52
CA LEU A 158 -7.36 -0.44 -1.12
C LEU A 158 -6.68 -1.66 -0.49
N ILE A 159 -5.40 -1.57 -0.12
CA ILE A 159 -4.71 -2.66 0.59
C ILE A 159 -5.33 -2.84 1.99
N PRO A 160 -5.48 -1.79 2.82
CA PRO A 160 -6.21 -1.92 4.09
C PRO A 160 -7.65 -2.44 3.94
N LEU A 161 -8.37 -2.03 2.90
CA LEU A 161 -9.70 -2.54 2.59
C LEU A 161 -9.67 -4.04 2.29
N PHE A 162 -8.74 -4.48 1.44
CA PHE A 162 -8.56 -5.90 1.12
C PHE A 162 -8.22 -6.72 2.36
N ILE A 163 -7.29 -6.25 3.19
CA ILE A 163 -6.94 -6.90 4.47
C ILE A 163 -8.19 -7.03 5.33
N THR A 164 -8.94 -5.94 5.51
CA THR A 164 -10.08 -5.89 6.44
C THR A 164 -11.22 -6.80 5.97
N VAL A 165 -11.60 -6.73 4.68
CA VAL A 165 -12.66 -7.56 4.11
C VAL A 165 -12.30 -9.04 4.21
N ASN A 166 -11.09 -9.44 3.80
CA ASN A 166 -10.69 -10.85 3.85
C ASN A 166 -10.52 -11.38 5.29
N SER A 167 -10.21 -10.50 6.25
CA SER A 167 -10.00 -10.92 7.65
C SER A 167 -11.31 -11.04 8.43
N LEU A 168 -12.28 -10.14 8.17
CA LEU A 168 -13.47 -9.99 8.98
C LEU A 168 -14.76 -10.44 8.27
N PHE A 169 -14.77 -10.49 6.94
CA PHE A 169 -15.94 -10.78 6.11
C PHE A 169 -15.58 -11.79 4.99
N PRO A 170 -15.23 -13.04 5.33
CA PRO A 170 -14.72 -14.03 4.37
C PRO A 170 -15.73 -14.44 3.29
N ASP A 171 -17.03 -14.21 3.49
CA ASP A 171 -18.09 -14.40 2.50
C ASP A 171 -18.41 -13.14 1.68
N HIS A 172 -17.67 -12.04 1.95
CA HIS A 172 -17.84 -10.72 1.35
C HIS A 172 -19.25 -10.14 1.58
N ASP A 173 -19.96 -10.61 2.63
CA ASP A 173 -21.29 -10.13 2.98
C ASP A 173 -21.21 -8.91 3.90
N VAL A 174 -20.80 -7.78 3.33
CA VAL A 174 -20.62 -6.53 4.07
C VAL A 174 -21.01 -5.34 3.22
N VAL A 175 -21.74 -4.38 3.78
CA VAL A 175 -22.05 -3.11 3.11
C VAL A 175 -20.90 -2.15 3.34
N LEU A 176 -20.26 -1.69 2.27
CA LEU A 176 -19.25 -0.64 2.38
C LEU A 176 -19.95 0.71 2.55
N VAL A 177 -19.62 1.41 3.63
CA VAL A 177 -20.09 2.76 3.93
C VAL A 177 -18.88 3.69 3.90
N ILE A 178 -18.81 4.57 2.92
CA ILE A 178 -17.60 5.33 2.63
C ILE A 178 -17.86 6.82 2.88
N SER A 179 -17.04 7.44 3.73
CA SER A 179 -17.00 8.90 3.93
C SER A 179 -15.96 9.55 3.02
N ASP A 180 -16.13 10.84 2.74
CA ASP A 180 -15.20 11.58 1.86
C ASP A 180 -15.09 10.93 0.46
N PHE A 181 -16.19 10.31 0.00
CA PHE A 181 -16.24 9.45 -1.19
C PHE A 181 -16.60 10.26 -2.44
N GLU A 182 -15.60 10.95 -2.96
CA GLU A 182 -15.68 11.79 -4.16
C GLU A 182 -16.00 10.99 -5.44
N ASP A 183 -16.78 11.58 -6.33
CA ASP A 183 -17.26 10.93 -7.57
C ASP A 183 -16.14 10.47 -8.48
N TRP A 184 -15.09 11.29 -8.61
CA TRP A 184 -13.95 10.96 -9.45
C TRP A 184 -13.20 9.71 -8.93
N TRP A 185 -13.14 9.53 -7.60
CA TRP A 185 -12.50 8.37 -6.98
C TRP A 185 -13.38 7.13 -7.15
N ALA A 186 -14.70 7.28 -6.91
CA ALA A 186 -15.68 6.23 -7.17
C ALA A 186 -15.62 5.74 -8.62
N GLN A 187 -15.57 6.66 -9.58
CA GLN A 187 -15.46 6.34 -11.01
C GLN A 187 -14.14 5.64 -11.35
N LYS A 188 -13.02 6.07 -10.76
CA LYS A 188 -11.71 5.48 -11.00
C LYS A 188 -11.64 4.01 -10.56
N TYR A 189 -12.24 3.68 -9.42
CA TYR A 189 -12.21 2.34 -8.83
C TYR A 189 -13.51 1.54 -9.04
N LYS A 190 -14.39 1.98 -9.95
CA LYS A 190 -15.71 1.38 -10.19
C LYS A 190 -15.67 -0.11 -10.56
N ASP A 191 -14.60 -0.57 -11.21
CA ASP A 191 -14.45 -1.97 -11.61
C ASP A 191 -13.90 -2.82 -10.45
N LEU A 192 -13.20 -2.20 -9.50
CA LEU A 192 -12.55 -2.87 -8.37
C LEU A 192 -13.48 -2.98 -7.16
N LEU A 193 -14.16 -1.88 -6.79
CA LEU A 193 -14.97 -1.84 -5.57
C LEU A 193 -16.06 -2.93 -5.47
N PRO A 194 -16.76 -3.30 -6.57
CA PRO A 194 -17.76 -4.37 -6.54
C PRO A 194 -17.19 -5.76 -6.23
N HIS A 195 -15.87 -5.95 -6.25
CA HIS A 195 -15.25 -7.21 -5.86
C HIS A 195 -15.06 -7.35 -4.34
N PHE A 196 -15.17 -6.25 -3.59
CA PHE A 196 -15.13 -6.26 -2.11
C PHE A 196 -16.49 -6.51 -1.47
N THR A 197 -17.59 -6.26 -2.20
CA THR A 197 -18.95 -6.38 -1.70
C THR A 197 -19.94 -6.66 -2.81
N ARG A 198 -20.94 -7.50 -2.52
CA ARG A 198 -22.11 -7.70 -3.39
C ARG A 198 -23.21 -6.65 -3.21
N HIS A 199 -23.06 -5.78 -2.22
CA HIS A 199 -24.07 -4.79 -1.83
C HIS A 199 -23.82 -3.44 -2.52
N ARG A 200 -24.87 -2.62 -2.62
CA ARG A 200 -24.70 -1.23 -3.02
C ARG A 200 -23.83 -0.52 -1.98
N ILE A 201 -22.77 0.14 -2.46
CA ILE A 201 -21.91 1.00 -1.64
C ILE A 201 -22.72 2.23 -1.22
N VAL A 202 -22.64 2.55 0.08
CA VAL A 202 -23.29 3.70 0.70
C VAL A 202 -22.30 4.86 0.67
N ASN A 203 -22.58 5.89 -0.14
CA ASN A 203 -21.77 7.11 -0.21
C ASN A 203 -22.32 8.13 0.78
N MET A 204 -21.64 8.35 1.91
CA MET A 204 -22.14 9.24 2.97
C MET A 204 -22.34 10.69 2.52
N GLU A 205 -21.69 11.12 1.44
CA GLU A 205 -21.84 12.48 0.90
C GLU A 205 -23.11 12.65 0.06
N ARG A 206 -23.81 11.55 -0.25
CA ARG A 206 -24.99 11.52 -1.11
C ARG A 206 -26.24 10.93 -0.46
N GLU A 207 -26.11 10.37 0.74
CA GLU A 207 -27.26 9.79 1.44
C GLU A 207 -28.04 10.84 2.23
N ILE A 208 -29.35 10.84 2.04
CA ILE A 208 -30.31 11.69 2.76
C ILE A 208 -31.16 10.89 3.76
N SER A 209 -31.15 9.56 3.65
CA SER A 209 -31.93 8.67 4.50
C SER A 209 -31.04 8.04 5.56
N ASN A 210 -31.59 7.80 6.75
CA ASN A 210 -30.88 7.03 7.76
C ASN A 210 -30.80 5.56 7.36
N HIS A 211 -29.65 4.94 7.60
CA HIS A 211 -29.44 3.52 7.28
C HIS A 211 -29.33 2.70 8.56
N CYS A 212 -29.97 1.53 8.60
CA CYS A 212 -29.82 0.59 9.71
C CYS A 212 -29.11 -0.67 9.27
N PHE A 213 -28.20 -1.13 10.13
CA PHE A 213 -27.40 -2.33 9.94
C PHE A 213 -27.51 -3.22 11.18
N PRO A 214 -27.33 -4.54 11.06
CA PRO A 214 -27.27 -5.43 12.22
C PRO A 214 -26.06 -5.15 13.13
N SER A 215 -24.97 -4.61 12.57
CA SER A 215 -23.75 -4.18 13.27
C SER A 215 -22.89 -3.30 12.36
N ALA A 216 -21.86 -2.67 12.92
CA ALA A 216 -20.88 -1.90 12.15
C ALA A 216 -19.45 -2.08 12.64
N ILE A 217 -18.50 -2.02 11.71
CA ILE A 217 -17.07 -1.90 11.97
C ILE A 217 -16.59 -0.58 11.37
N VAL A 218 -15.85 0.22 12.13
CA VAL A 218 -15.40 1.57 11.75
C VAL A 218 -13.88 1.62 11.80
N GLY A 219 -13.26 1.81 10.64
CA GLY A 219 -11.81 1.78 10.43
C GLY A 219 -11.35 0.62 9.52
N LEU A 220 -10.10 0.68 9.09
CA LEU A 220 -9.44 -0.34 8.28
C LEU A 220 -8.18 -0.87 8.97
N ILE A 221 -7.95 -2.18 8.86
CA ILE A 221 -6.74 -2.85 9.32
C ILE A 221 -5.59 -2.57 8.35
N LYS A 222 -4.43 -2.17 8.88
CA LYS A 222 -3.21 -1.92 8.10
C LYS A 222 -2.00 -2.59 8.74
N HIS A 223 -1.19 -3.27 7.93
CA HIS A 223 0.00 -4.02 8.35
C HIS A 223 1.32 -3.26 8.15
N GLY A 224 1.27 -2.05 7.59
CA GLY A 224 2.43 -1.20 7.33
C GLY A 224 2.34 -0.50 5.99
N HIS A 225 3.49 -0.09 5.46
CA HIS A 225 3.59 0.52 4.13
C HIS A 225 3.72 -0.57 3.06
N MET A 226 2.81 -0.61 2.10
CA MET A 226 2.78 -1.58 1.00
C MET A 226 2.99 -3.04 1.47
N LYS A 227 2.46 -3.38 2.65
CA LYS A 227 2.74 -4.62 3.36
C LYS A 227 1.46 -5.35 3.72
N MET A 228 1.50 -6.68 3.62
CA MET A 228 0.43 -7.57 4.06
C MET A 228 1.02 -8.79 4.77
N ASP A 229 0.67 -8.96 6.04
CA ASP A 229 1.03 -10.15 6.81
C ASP A 229 0.02 -11.29 6.58
N PRO A 230 0.44 -12.58 6.66
CA PRO A 230 -0.42 -13.75 6.47
C PRO A 230 -1.73 -13.71 7.29
N PRO A 231 -2.81 -14.35 6.82
CA PRO A 231 -2.84 -15.41 5.80
C PRO A 231 -2.92 -14.93 4.34
N LYS A 232 -3.11 -13.63 4.12
CA LYS A 232 -3.13 -13.00 2.79
C LYS A 232 -1.94 -12.08 2.63
N THR A 233 -1.22 -12.21 1.53
CA THR A 233 0.00 -11.44 1.26
C THR A 233 -0.20 -10.46 0.11
N LEU A 234 0.83 -9.69 -0.22
CA LEU A 234 0.77 -8.79 -1.38
C LEU A 234 0.65 -9.57 -2.70
N VAL A 235 1.11 -10.83 -2.73
CA VAL A 235 0.89 -11.75 -3.85
C VAL A 235 -0.61 -12.00 -4.06
N ASP A 236 -1.37 -12.27 -2.99
CA ASP A 236 -2.82 -12.44 -3.09
C ASP A 236 -3.51 -11.17 -3.60
N PHE A 237 -3.05 -9.99 -3.15
CA PHE A 237 -3.62 -8.73 -3.60
C PHE A 237 -3.29 -8.43 -5.07
N SER A 238 -2.07 -8.72 -5.54
CA SER A 238 -1.72 -8.60 -6.96
C SER A 238 -2.54 -9.57 -7.82
N ALA A 239 -2.73 -10.82 -7.37
CA ALA A 239 -3.60 -11.79 -8.04
C ALA A 239 -5.07 -11.35 -8.08
N PHE A 240 -5.56 -10.72 -7.01
CA PHE A 240 -6.89 -10.11 -6.97
C PHE A 240 -7.05 -9.00 -8.03
N LEU A 241 -6.06 -8.10 -8.16
CA LEU A 241 -6.07 -7.07 -9.20
C LEU A 241 -6.06 -7.69 -10.61
N GLU A 242 -5.25 -8.74 -10.83
CA GLU A 242 -5.25 -9.48 -12.09
C GLU A 242 -6.63 -10.08 -12.38
N GLN A 243 -7.28 -10.72 -11.40
CA GLN A 243 -8.62 -11.28 -11.56
C GLN A 243 -9.65 -10.23 -11.97
N VAL A 244 -9.58 -9.02 -11.39
CA VAL A 244 -10.50 -7.92 -11.72
C VAL A 244 -10.28 -7.39 -13.13
N TYR A 245 -9.02 -7.12 -13.52
CA TYR A 245 -8.74 -6.34 -14.73
C TYR A 245 -8.44 -7.18 -15.98
N LYS A 246 -8.03 -8.45 -15.83
CA LYS A 246 -7.76 -9.34 -16.96
C LYS A 246 -8.98 -9.62 -17.86
N PRO A 247 -10.21 -9.83 -17.35
CA PRO A 247 -11.38 -10.13 -18.18
C PRO A 247 -11.89 -8.95 -19.02
N VAL A 248 -11.51 -7.71 -18.69
CA VAL A 248 -12.20 -6.49 -19.16
C VAL A 248 -12.11 -6.25 -20.68
N ASP A 249 -11.37 -7.04 -21.46
CA ASP A 249 -11.36 -7.01 -22.95
C ASP A 249 -10.41 -8.09 -23.50
N SER A 250 -10.93 -9.30 -23.71
CA SER A 250 -10.26 -10.33 -24.51
C SER A 250 -10.36 -10.07 -26.01
N THR A 251 -11.13 -9.05 -26.44
CA THR A 251 -11.51 -8.84 -27.84
C THR A 251 -10.61 -7.89 -28.64
N LEU A 252 -9.74 -7.11 -27.98
CA LEU A 252 -8.78 -6.20 -28.66
C LEU A 252 -7.31 -6.65 -28.58
N THR A 253 -7.03 -7.86 -28.09
CA THR A 253 -5.67 -8.43 -28.22
C THR A 253 -5.42 -8.90 -29.64
N GLN A 254 -5.32 -7.95 -30.58
CA GLN A 254 -4.35 -8.13 -31.66
C GLN A 254 -2.99 -8.26 -30.96
N LYS A 255 -2.58 -9.51 -30.74
CA LYS A 255 -1.19 -9.91 -30.51
C LYS A 255 -0.39 -9.45 -31.72
N VAL A 256 -0.08 -8.16 -31.81
CA VAL A 256 1.13 -7.74 -32.50
C VAL A 256 2.23 -8.34 -31.64
N LYS A 257 2.69 -9.54 -32.02
CA LYS A 257 3.84 -10.18 -31.38
C LYS A 257 4.98 -9.17 -31.49
N SER A 258 5.30 -8.52 -30.39
CA SER A 258 6.51 -7.71 -30.34
C SER A 258 7.70 -8.63 -30.55
N THR A 259 8.67 -8.17 -31.32
CA THR A 259 9.93 -8.89 -31.54
C THR A 259 10.96 -8.58 -30.44
N ARG A 260 10.59 -7.74 -29.47
CA ARG A 260 11.49 -7.24 -28.42
C ARG A 260 10.79 -7.19 -27.06
N PRO A 261 11.51 -7.36 -25.95
CA PRO A 261 11.00 -7.03 -24.63
C PRO A 261 10.48 -5.59 -24.57
N ARG A 262 9.32 -5.42 -23.94
CA ARG A 262 8.66 -4.12 -23.74
C ARG A 262 9.06 -3.48 -22.41
N LEU A 263 9.58 -2.26 -22.46
CA LEU A 263 9.83 -1.40 -21.30
C LEU A 263 8.80 -0.27 -21.26
N VAL A 264 8.05 -0.16 -20.15
CA VAL A 264 7.20 1.00 -19.88
C VAL A 264 7.99 2.00 -19.03
N LEU A 265 8.22 3.19 -19.58
CA LEU A 265 8.83 4.31 -18.87
C LEU A 265 7.73 5.19 -18.27
N VAL A 266 7.61 5.16 -16.94
CA VAL A 266 6.71 5.98 -16.15
C VAL A 266 7.23 7.41 -16.07
N ASN A 267 6.59 8.31 -16.80
CA ASN A 267 6.94 9.71 -16.88
C ASN A 267 6.02 10.58 -16.01
N ARG A 268 6.55 11.71 -15.54
CA ARG A 268 5.82 12.72 -14.79
C ARG A 268 5.75 13.99 -15.65
N ARG A 269 4.62 14.70 -15.61
CA ARG A 269 4.44 15.99 -16.29
C ARG A 269 4.14 17.11 -15.29
N GLY A 270 4.41 18.35 -15.72
CA GLY A 270 4.15 19.56 -14.94
C GLY A 270 5.18 19.81 -13.83
N ASP A 271 4.92 20.82 -13.00
CA ASP A 271 5.85 21.27 -11.96
C ASP A 271 5.62 20.55 -10.62
N VAL A 272 5.79 19.22 -10.62
CA VAL A 272 5.47 18.35 -9.46
C VAL A 272 6.68 17.62 -8.88
N GLY A 273 7.89 18.00 -9.33
CA GLY A 273 9.17 17.37 -8.97
C GLY A 273 9.35 15.95 -9.50
N ARG A 274 10.59 15.46 -9.45
CA ARG A 274 11.08 14.15 -9.89
C ARG A 274 10.88 13.89 -11.39
N LEU A 275 10.96 14.94 -12.19
CA LEU A 275 10.99 14.84 -13.64
C LEU A 275 12.32 14.24 -14.11
N ILE A 276 12.29 13.44 -15.18
CA ILE A 276 13.50 13.06 -15.90
C ILE A 276 13.78 14.15 -16.94
N LEU A 277 14.80 14.96 -16.70
CA LEU A 277 15.11 16.16 -17.50
C LEU A 277 15.60 15.79 -18.91
N ASN A 278 16.26 14.65 -19.05
CA ASN A 278 16.78 14.13 -20.31
C ASN A 278 16.01 12.88 -20.81
N LEU A 279 14.69 12.90 -20.67
CA LEU A 279 13.80 11.76 -20.97
C LEU A 279 14.02 11.13 -22.35
N GLU A 280 14.12 11.93 -23.41
CA GLU A 280 14.30 11.40 -24.77
C GLU A 280 15.63 10.68 -24.94
N GLN A 281 16.70 11.14 -24.28
CA GLN A 281 17.99 10.44 -24.31
C GLN A 281 17.92 9.10 -23.58
N VAL A 282 17.21 9.05 -22.45
CA VAL A 282 16.97 7.83 -21.68
C VAL A 282 16.14 6.82 -22.49
N LYS A 283 15.10 7.29 -23.21
CA LYS A 283 14.31 6.46 -24.12
C LYS A 283 15.18 5.88 -25.24
N ASN A 284 16.00 6.72 -25.87
CA ASN A 284 16.91 6.28 -26.93
C ASN A 284 17.91 5.23 -26.42
N ALA A 285 18.54 5.46 -25.27
CA ALA A 285 19.45 4.50 -24.66
C ALA A 285 18.78 3.13 -24.40
N ALA A 286 17.53 3.13 -23.91
CA ALA A 286 16.78 1.89 -23.72
C ALA A 286 16.42 1.18 -25.04
N MET A 287 16.11 1.93 -26.10
CA MET A 287 15.89 1.38 -27.45
C MET A 287 17.18 0.80 -28.04
N ASP A 288 18.32 1.46 -27.82
CA ASP A 288 19.64 1.02 -28.30
C ASP A 288 20.08 -0.30 -27.63
N VAL A 289 19.75 -0.49 -26.35
CA VAL A 289 19.94 -1.77 -25.65
C VAL A 289 19.02 -2.87 -26.20
N GLY A 290 17.92 -2.49 -26.86
CA GLY A 290 17.06 -3.41 -27.60
C GLY A 290 15.62 -3.52 -27.09
N PHE A 291 15.19 -2.66 -26.15
CA PHE A 291 13.79 -2.61 -25.74
C PHE A 291 12.87 -2.01 -26.81
N GLU A 292 11.61 -2.44 -26.83
CA GLU A 292 10.50 -1.60 -27.30
C GLU A 292 10.07 -0.70 -26.14
N VAL A 293 10.17 0.62 -26.30
CA VAL A 293 9.92 1.58 -25.21
C VAL A 293 8.58 2.26 -25.38
N LEU A 294 7.73 2.17 -24.35
CA LEU A 294 6.45 2.89 -24.26
C LEU A 294 6.53 3.91 -23.13
N THR A 295 6.02 5.12 -23.34
CA THR A 295 5.92 6.12 -22.28
C THR A 295 4.53 6.07 -21.65
N PHE A 296 4.48 6.00 -20.32
CA PHE A 296 3.25 6.00 -19.53
C PHE A 296 3.22 7.19 -18.58
N GLU A 297 2.15 7.96 -18.63
CA GLU A 297 2.01 9.18 -17.84
C GLU A 297 0.77 9.09 -16.94
N PRO A 298 0.93 8.51 -15.74
CA PRO A 298 -0.20 8.29 -14.84
C PRO A 298 -0.76 9.61 -14.31
N ASN A 299 -2.06 9.75 -14.44
CA ASN A 299 -2.88 10.86 -13.97
C ASN A 299 -4.20 10.32 -13.35
N ARG A 300 -5.06 11.24 -12.89
CA ARG A 300 -6.31 10.87 -12.19
C ARG A 300 -7.37 10.27 -13.12
N GLU A 301 -7.34 10.61 -14.40
CA GLU A 301 -8.34 10.24 -15.40
C GLU A 301 -7.99 8.95 -16.14
N ASN A 302 -6.75 8.44 -16.03
CA ASN A 302 -6.39 7.18 -16.65
C ASN A 302 -7.26 6.03 -16.14
N SER A 303 -7.79 5.24 -17.06
CA SER A 303 -8.46 3.99 -16.75
C SER A 303 -7.48 3.01 -16.09
N LEU A 304 -7.90 2.40 -14.98
CA LEU A 304 -7.12 1.36 -14.33
C LEU A 304 -7.05 0.09 -15.17
N ALA A 305 -8.09 -0.23 -15.92
CA ALA A 305 -8.08 -1.37 -16.83
C ALA A 305 -7.04 -1.17 -17.96
N GLU A 306 -6.96 0.03 -18.54
CA GLU A 306 -5.95 0.34 -19.57
C GLU A 306 -4.54 0.38 -18.99
N SER A 307 -4.38 0.97 -17.79
CA SER A 307 -3.10 0.99 -17.08
C SER A 307 -2.64 -0.44 -16.75
N PHE A 308 -3.56 -1.28 -16.25
CA PHE A 308 -3.29 -2.70 -16.01
C PHE A 308 -2.84 -3.39 -17.30
N ARG A 309 -3.54 -3.22 -18.43
CA ARG A 309 -3.15 -3.82 -19.72
C ARG A 309 -1.74 -3.43 -20.15
N LEU A 310 -1.44 -2.13 -20.11
CA LEU A 310 -0.15 -1.61 -20.54
C LEU A 310 0.98 -2.19 -19.70
N ILE A 311 0.81 -2.20 -18.38
CA ILE A 311 1.84 -2.63 -17.44
C ILE A 311 1.95 -4.16 -17.41
N HIS A 312 0.83 -4.87 -17.33
CA HIS A 312 0.79 -6.33 -17.33
C HIS A 312 1.33 -6.93 -18.62
N GLY A 313 1.12 -6.26 -19.76
CA GLY A 313 1.71 -6.63 -21.06
C GLY A 313 3.18 -6.23 -21.25
N SER A 314 3.83 -5.67 -20.23
CA SER A 314 5.23 -5.25 -20.28
C SER A 314 6.16 -6.27 -19.60
N HIS A 315 7.44 -6.20 -19.95
CA HIS A 315 8.51 -7.06 -19.39
C HIS A 315 9.36 -6.29 -18.39
N ALA A 316 9.37 -4.96 -18.51
CA ALA A 316 10.02 -4.07 -17.59
C ALA A 316 9.21 -2.79 -17.40
N MET A 317 9.29 -2.20 -16.21
CA MET A 317 8.81 -0.86 -15.91
C MET A 317 9.94 -0.05 -15.28
N MET A 318 10.11 1.18 -15.73
CA MET A 318 11.10 2.12 -15.22
C MET A 318 10.44 3.41 -14.74
N GLY A 319 10.94 4.00 -13.67
CA GLY A 319 10.58 5.37 -13.33
C GLY A 319 11.31 5.90 -12.11
N VAL A 320 11.22 7.22 -11.90
CA VAL A 320 11.71 7.85 -10.67
C VAL A 320 10.76 7.55 -9.52
N HIS A 321 11.31 7.27 -8.33
CA HIS A 321 10.55 7.05 -7.10
C HIS A 321 9.32 7.95 -7.01
N GLY A 322 8.13 7.37 -6.85
CA GLY A 322 6.91 8.15 -6.65
C GLY A 322 5.65 7.37 -7.01
N ALA A 323 4.50 8.02 -6.86
CA ALA A 323 3.20 7.35 -6.92
C ALA A 323 2.93 6.55 -8.20
N GLY A 324 3.51 6.93 -9.34
CA GLY A 324 3.41 6.17 -10.57
C GLY A 324 3.98 4.75 -10.48
N LEU A 325 4.99 4.50 -9.63
CA LEU A 325 5.57 3.17 -9.46
C LEU A 325 4.66 2.19 -8.70
N THR A 326 3.57 2.65 -8.09
CA THR A 326 2.55 1.78 -7.48
C THR A 326 1.93 0.81 -8.51
N HIS A 327 2.01 1.15 -9.80
CA HIS A 327 1.63 0.25 -10.90
C HIS A 327 2.49 -1.03 -10.97
N LEU A 328 3.56 -1.16 -10.17
CA LEU A 328 4.28 -2.43 -10.03
C LEU A 328 3.36 -3.59 -9.64
N LEU A 329 2.25 -3.32 -8.95
CA LEU A 329 1.26 -4.32 -8.56
C LEU A 329 0.54 -4.97 -9.76
N PHE A 330 0.66 -4.39 -10.96
CA PHE A 330 0.11 -4.92 -12.21
C PHE A 330 1.14 -5.69 -13.03
N LEU A 331 2.43 -5.62 -12.67
CA LEU A 331 3.47 -6.39 -13.34
C LEU A 331 3.31 -7.88 -13.07
N ARG A 332 3.79 -8.69 -14.01
CA ARG A 332 3.83 -10.15 -13.86
C ARG A 332 5.06 -10.56 -13.05
N PRO A 333 4.99 -11.64 -12.26
CA PRO A 333 6.18 -12.24 -11.68
C PRO A 333 7.26 -12.51 -12.74
N GLY A 334 8.50 -12.16 -12.43
CA GLY A 334 9.63 -12.20 -13.35
C GLY A 334 9.82 -10.95 -14.22
N SER A 335 8.86 -10.02 -14.25
CA SER A 335 9.07 -8.70 -14.87
C SER A 335 10.05 -7.86 -14.05
N VAL A 336 10.68 -6.88 -14.70
CA VAL A 336 11.67 -6.00 -14.07
C VAL A 336 11.04 -4.70 -13.59
N LEU A 337 11.33 -4.29 -12.35
CA LEU A 337 11.12 -2.93 -11.87
C LEU A 337 12.48 -2.23 -11.73
N LEU A 338 12.73 -1.25 -12.61
CA LEU A 338 13.92 -0.40 -12.57
C LEU A 338 13.57 0.95 -11.94
N GLN A 339 13.91 1.11 -10.66
CA GLN A 339 13.62 2.33 -9.93
C GLN A 339 14.81 3.29 -9.95
N VAL A 340 14.59 4.51 -10.43
CA VAL A 340 15.51 5.64 -10.22
C VAL A 340 15.24 6.21 -8.84
N VAL A 341 16.24 6.17 -7.96
CA VAL A 341 16.17 6.55 -6.54
C VAL A 341 16.80 7.94 -6.36
N PRO A 342 15.99 8.98 -6.10
CA PRO A 342 16.49 10.31 -5.78
C PRO A 342 17.33 10.32 -4.49
N ILE A 343 18.20 11.32 -4.32
CA ILE A 343 18.99 11.46 -3.09
C ILE A 343 18.05 11.61 -1.88
N SER A 344 18.45 11.08 -0.72
CA SER A 344 17.69 11.07 0.54
C SER A 344 16.43 10.18 0.55
N THR A 345 16.19 9.38 -0.49
CA THR A 345 14.97 8.56 -0.58
C THR A 345 15.21 7.06 -0.51
N ASP A 346 16.37 6.63 -0.01
CA ASP A 346 16.78 5.23 0.07
C ASP A 346 15.77 4.37 0.83
N TRP A 347 15.46 4.73 2.08
CA TRP A 347 14.51 3.97 2.90
C TRP A 347 13.10 3.97 2.31
N LEU A 348 12.65 5.12 1.77
CA LEU A 348 11.35 5.24 1.11
C LEU A 348 11.27 4.32 -0.11
N SER A 349 12.35 4.29 -0.89
CA SER A 349 12.45 3.46 -2.09
C SER A 349 12.42 1.98 -1.74
N GLN A 350 13.15 1.61 -0.70
CA GLN A 350 13.15 0.24 -0.22
C GLN A 350 11.76 -0.19 0.24
N THR A 351 11.21 0.52 1.22
CA THR A 351 9.94 0.16 1.87
C THR A 351 8.73 0.23 0.92
N TYR A 352 8.70 1.19 -0.01
CA TYR A 352 7.51 1.39 -0.85
C TYR A 352 7.51 0.60 -2.14
N PHE A 353 8.68 0.21 -2.65
CA PHE A 353 8.79 -0.35 -3.99
C PHE A 353 9.76 -1.53 -4.08
N GLU A 354 10.91 -1.55 -3.39
CA GLU A 354 11.81 -2.71 -3.41
C GLU A 354 11.20 -3.93 -2.72
N ASP A 355 10.88 -3.80 -1.43
CA ASP A 355 10.33 -4.88 -0.62
C ASP A 355 9.04 -5.47 -1.25
N PRO A 356 8.03 -4.65 -1.64
CA PRO A 356 6.84 -5.19 -2.29
C PRO A 356 7.11 -5.77 -3.69
N ALA A 357 8.03 -5.22 -4.47
CA ALA A 357 8.40 -5.80 -5.77
C ALA A 357 8.99 -7.20 -5.60
N ARG A 358 9.89 -7.38 -4.62
CA ARG A 358 10.46 -8.70 -4.31
C ARG A 358 9.42 -9.68 -3.80
N GLU A 359 8.50 -9.23 -2.95
CA GLU A 359 7.42 -10.06 -2.41
C GLU A 359 6.52 -10.62 -3.52
N ILE A 360 6.15 -9.80 -4.51
CA ILE A 360 5.32 -10.25 -5.65
C ILE A 360 6.12 -10.90 -6.79
N GLY A 361 7.40 -11.18 -6.56
CA GLY A 361 8.24 -11.94 -7.48
C GLY A 361 8.78 -11.16 -8.67
N LEU A 362 8.93 -9.85 -8.55
CA LEU A 362 9.59 -9.02 -9.57
C LEU A 362 11.11 -9.03 -9.41
N GLU A 363 11.79 -8.82 -10.53
CA GLU A 363 13.21 -8.50 -10.55
C GLU A 363 13.39 -7.00 -10.27
N TYR A 364 13.94 -6.65 -9.11
CA TYR A 364 14.13 -5.24 -8.71
C TYR A 364 15.56 -4.76 -8.96
N ILE A 365 15.68 -3.60 -9.61
CA ILE A 365 16.95 -2.90 -9.85
C ILE A 365 16.83 -1.46 -9.36
N ASN A 366 17.79 -1.02 -8.55
CA ASN A 366 17.86 0.36 -8.05
C ASN A 366 18.99 1.18 -8.70
N TYR A 367 18.61 2.24 -9.39
CA TYR A 367 19.55 3.26 -9.87
C TYR A 367 19.57 4.46 -8.91
N LYS A 368 20.52 4.45 -7.98
CA LYS A 368 20.73 5.59 -7.06
C LYS A 368 21.46 6.72 -7.78
N ILE A 369 20.80 7.86 -7.86
CA ILE A 369 21.38 9.03 -8.50
C ILE A 369 22.46 9.64 -7.60
N THR A 370 23.42 10.31 -8.23
CA THR A 370 24.42 11.12 -7.54
C THR A 370 23.96 12.57 -7.41
N ALA A 371 24.67 13.36 -6.60
CA ALA A 371 24.47 14.80 -6.52
C ALA A 371 24.43 15.46 -7.92
N ASN A 372 25.37 15.12 -8.80
CA ASN A 372 25.48 15.72 -10.14
C ASN A 372 24.27 15.45 -11.05
N GLU A 373 23.51 14.40 -10.79
CA GLU A 373 22.29 14.05 -11.51
C GLU A 373 21.04 14.70 -10.88
N SER A 374 21.17 15.27 -9.69
CA SER A 374 20.09 15.97 -9.00
C SER A 374 20.04 17.43 -9.42
N SER A 375 18.86 17.94 -9.76
CA SER A 375 18.66 19.38 -9.98
C SER A 375 18.96 20.20 -8.72
N LEU A 376 18.95 19.59 -7.53
CA LEU A 376 19.27 20.26 -6.27
C LEU A 376 20.71 20.80 -6.26
N SER A 377 21.65 20.16 -6.95
CA SER A 377 23.02 20.68 -7.08
C SER A 377 23.08 22.00 -7.82
N LYS A 378 22.20 22.22 -8.81
CA LYS A 378 22.09 23.50 -9.52
C LYS A 378 21.39 24.57 -8.67
N ILE A 379 20.45 24.17 -7.80
CA ILE A 379 19.64 25.07 -6.97
C ILE A 379 20.40 25.55 -5.73
N TYR A 380 21.05 24.63 -5.01
CA TYR A 380 21.70 24.90 -3.72
C TYR A 380 23.23 24.96 -3.82
N GLY A 381 23.82 24.42 -4.88
CA GLY A 381 25.25 24.18 -5.00
C GLY A 381 25.64 22.78 -4.52
N PRO A 382 26.74 22.20 -5.06
CA PRO A 382 27.15 20.83 -4.77
C PRO A 382 27.65 20.63 -3.33
N ASP A 383 28.12 21.69 -2.66
CA ASP A 383 28.63 21.64 -1.28
C ASP A 383 27.57 21.91 -0.20
N ASP A 384 26.34 22.28 -0.60
CA ASP A 384 25.25 22.50 0.35
C ASP A 384 24.84 21.20 1.05
N LEU A 385 24.49 21.28 2.34
CA LEU A 385 24.05 20.13 3.14
C LEU A 385 22.85 19.41 2.51
N VAL A 386 21.94 20.12 1.83
CA VAL A 386 20.81 19.52 1.11
C VAL A 386 21.28 18.46 0.11
N VAL A 387 22.44 18.66 -0.50
CA VAL A 387 22.98 17.79 -1.55
C VAL A 387 24.01 16.82 -0.99
N LYS A 388 24.98 17.33 -0.25
CA LYS A 388 26.17 16.61 0.20
C LYS A 388 25.89 15.68 1.39
N ASP A 389 24.99 16.09 2.28
CA ASP A 389 24.62 15.30 3.45
C ASP A 389 23.12 15.44 3.78
N PRO A 390 22.25 14.80 2.97
CA PRO A 390 20.81 14.86 3.16
C PRO A 390 20.33 14.36 4.53
N GLU A 391 21.07 13.42 5.14
CA GLU A 391 20.76 12.90 6.47
C GLU A 391 21.00 14.00 7.53
N ALA A 392 22.14 14.68 7.47
CA ALA A 392 22.43 15.81 8.35
C ALA A 392 21.53 17.03 8.11
N TYR A 393 21.01 17.21 6.89
CA TYR A 393 20.02 18.24 6.58
C TYR A 393 18.65 17.93 7.19
N THR A 394 18.17 16.71 6.98
CA THR A 394 16.84 16.29 7.44
C THR A 394 16.80 16.12 8.97
N ARG A 395 17.82 15.53 9.59
CA ARG A 395 17.88 15.25 11.04
C ARG A 395 16.62 14.55 11.57
N GLY A 396 16.05 13.64 10.77
CA GLY A 396 14.79 12.95 11.10
C GLY A 396 13.52 13.80 10.99
N ASP A 397 13.62 15.07 10.59
CA ASP A 397 12.46 15.91 10.31
C ASP A 397 11.88 15.58 8.92
N PHE A 398 10.82 14.78 8.91
CA PHE A 398 10.15 14.35 7.69
C PHE A 398 9.55 15.52 6.89
N SER A 399 9.29 16.68 7.49
CA SER A 399 8.78 17.84 6.75
C SER A 399 9.80 18.34 5.70
N LYS A 400 11.09 18.17 5.97
CA LYS A 400 12.20 18.51 5.05
C LYS A 400 12.31 17.56 3.86
N MET A 401 11.73 16.36 3.94
CA MET A 401 11.67 15.43 2.81
C MET A 401 10.95 16.02 1.60
N LYS A 402 10.12 17.06 1.80
CA LYS A 402 9.46 17.77 0.71
C LYS A 402 10.46 18.26 -0.35
N ILE A 403 11.66 18.69 0.01
CA ILE A 403 12.67 19.13 -0.98
C ILE A 403 13.03 18.00 -1.95
N TYR A 404 13.35 16.82 -1.41
CA TYR A 404 13.71 15.65 -2.21
C TYR A 404 12.52 15.06 -2.97
N LEU A 405 11.30 15.23 -2.45
CA LEU A 405 10.07 14.64 -3.00
C LEU A 405 9.26 15.58 -3.92
N LYS A 406 9.52 16.88 -3.91
CA LYS A 406 8.73 17.87 -4.68
C LYS A 406 9.57 18.84 -5.50
N THR A 407 10.85 19.05 -5.16
CA THR A 407 11.69 20.06 -5.82
C THR A 407 12.80 19.42 -6.66
N GLN A 408 13.29 18.26 -6.25
CA GLN A 408 14.34 17.54 -6.97
C GLN A 408 13.82 16.94 -8.29
N ASN A 409 14.45 17.30 -9.40
CA ASN A 409 14.38 16.63 -10.69
C ASN A 409 15.69 15.89 -10.97
N VAL A 410 15.67 14.99 -11.96
CA VAL A 410 16.78 14.08 -12.25
C VAL A 410 17.23 14.22 -13.69
N GLU A 411 18.53 14.43 -13.89
CA GLU A 411 19.21 14.33 -15.18
C GLU A 411 20.08 13.08 -15.15
N ILE A 412 19.64 12.01 -15.81
CA ILE A 412 20.26 10.68 -15.70
C ILE A 412 21.60 10.66 -16.45
N ASP A 413 22.66 10.24 -15.77
CA ASP A 413 23.96 9.97 -16.39
C ASP A 413 23.89 8.70 -17.25
N LEU A 414 23.82 8.87 -18.57
CA LEU A 414 23.65 7.75 -19.52
C LEU A 414 24.81 6.76 -19.49
N VAL A 415 26.03 7.21 -19.23
CA VAL A 415 27.22 6.33 -19.18
C VAL A 415 27.11 5.38 -18.00
N ARG A 416 26.73 5.91 -16.84
CA ARG A 416 26.49 5.08 -15.64
C ARG A 416 25.23 4.24 -15.76
N PHE A 417 24.19 4.78 -16.41
CA PHE A 417 22.89 4.15 -16.54
C PHE A 417 22.87 2.99 -17.53
N GLN A 418 23.74 3.02 -18.54
CA GLN A 418 23.90 1.97 -19.58
C GLN A 418 23.88 0.54 -18.98
N ARG A 419 24.74 0.27 -17.98
CA ARG A 419 24.83 -1.07 -17.37
C ARG A 419 23.53 -1.53 -16.69
N TYR A 420 22.75 -0.59 -16.16
CA TYR A 420 21.47 -0.89 -15.51
C TYR A 420 20.39 -1.21 -16.53
N LEU A 421 20.40 -0.54 -17.69
CA LEU A 421 19.53 -0.88 -18.81
C LEU A 421 19.87 -2.26 -19.40
N GLU A 422 21.16 -2.57 -19.54
CA GLU A 422 21.62 -3.89 -20.02
C GLU A 422 21.22 -5.01 -19.04
N GLU A 423 21.37 -4.79 -17.73
CA GLU A 423 20.90 -5.72 -16.71
C GLU A 423 19.38 -5.92 -16.77
N ALA A 424 18.62 -4.81 -16.84
CA ALA A 424 17.17 -4.85 -16.97
C ALA A 424 16.75 -5.59 -18.23
N TYR A 425 17.42 -5.37 -19.36
CA TYR A 425 17.14 -6.05 -20.62
C TYR A 425 17.39 -7.54 -20.53
N GLY A 426 18.53 -7.96 -19.98
CA GLY A 426 18.86 -9.37 -19.78
C GLY A 426 17.79 -10.09 -18.97
N LYS A 427 17.34 -9.49 -17.85
CA LYS A 427 16.28 -10.05 -17.00
C LYS A 427 14.91 -10.06 -17.70
N ALA A 428 14.52 -8.97 -18.34
CA ALA A 428 13.27 -8.86 -19.08
C ALA A 428 13.19 -9.85 -20.26
N LYS A 429 14.32 -10.10 -20.92
CA LYS A 429 14.45 -11.05 -22.03
C LYS A 429 14.17 -12.49 -21.58
N ILE A 430 14.52 -12.87 -20.36
CA ILE A 430 14.20 -14.20 -19.82
C ILE A 430 12.69 -14.43 -19.76
N LEU A 431 11.92 -13.42 -19.34
CA LEU A 431 10.46 -13.51 -19.32
C LEU A 431 9.91 -13.52 -20.75
N PHE A 432 10.38 -12.60 -21.60
CA PHE A 432 9.96 -12.50 -23.00
C PHE A 432 10.17 -13.82 -23.77
N ASP A 433 11.35 -14.43 -23.68
CA ASP A 433 11.68 -15.66 -24.41
C ASP A 433 10.86 -16.88 -23.92
N LYS A 434 10.29 -16.84 -22.70
CA LYS A 434 9.37 -17.88 -22.19
C LYS A 434 7.97 -17.79 -22.78
N GLU A 435 7.60 -16.66 -23.41
CA GLU A 435 6.25 -16.41 -23.93
C GLU A 435 6.02 -16.89 -25.38
N GLY A 436 7.08 -17.33 -26.08
CA GLY A 436 7.03 -17.82 -27.47
C GLY A 436 7.04 -16.71 -28.50
#